data_AF-A0A2D4ILC6-F1
#
_entry.id   AF-A0A2D4ILC6-F1
#
_cell.length_a   1.000
_cell.length_b   1.000
_cell.length_c   1.000
_cell.angle_alpha   90.00
_cell.angle_beta   90.00
_cell.angle_gamma   90.00
#
_symmetry.space_group_name_H-M   'P 1'
#
loop_
_entity.id
_entity.type
_entity.pdbx_description
1 polymer ?
#
loop_
_entity_poly.entity_id
_entity_poly.type
_entity_poly.pdbx_seq_one_letter_code
_entity_poly.pdbx_strand_id
1 'polypeptide(L)'
;SIAWSVLLLPLCVAVFISITSIDLFHPIQWITNSFNDLYTSYVIFCILLLSVVILVINVFNVQFHAVVPSIHCSRLALISKIIHPQQVIHSIAHAVMGMLVAWCAAVMTKGKFLFLSMPCTATTTESAADATLHTCLNEYHLFLLLLGAFMGYSYSLRYLVNNLNYLPFPAIQQYKYLRFRRSLPLLAKHSCVESFYMVRNFCAAYYFFGYIPRTWIMTTMNFRADSNLPLLDTVAGLLDLSLLYHSWLCGLFLLMTWYIAWLLFRIFSTEAHHFPVQPTFAEEADQCLPKILNSNPPPL
;
A
#
# COMPACT_ATOMS: atom_id res chain seq x y z
N SER A 1 -3.96 -2.42 -17.88
CA SER A 1 -3.54 -1.73 -16.64
C SER A 1 -2.89 -2.68 -15.64
N ILE A 2 -3.61 -3.67 -15.10
CA ILE A 2 -3.13 -4.56 -14.02
C ILE A 2 -1.79 -5.23 -14.36
N ALA A 3 -1.63 -5.76 -15.57
CA ALA A 3 -0.37 -6.37 -16.02
C ALA A 3 0.83 -5.40 -15.95
N TRP A 4 0.63 -4.12 -16.31
CA TRP A 4 1.67 -3.10 -16.22
C TRP A 4 2.01 -2.74 -14.77
N SER A 5 1.01 -2.71 -13.88
CA SER A 5 1.22 -2.48 -12.45
C SER A 5 2.05 -3.61 -11.82
N VAL A 6 1.75 -4.86 -12.17
CA VAL A 6 2.50 -6.04 -11.72
C VAL A 6 3.91 -6.05 -12.30
N LEU A 7 4.09 -5.65 -13.57
CA LEU A 7 5.40 -5.58 -14.21
C LEU A 7 6.31 -4.49 -13.61
N LEU A 8 5.72 -3.38 -13.12
CA LEU A 8 6.45 -2.30 -12.44
C LEU A 8 6.73 -2.59 -10.96
N LEU A 9 6.10 -3.60 -10.38
CA LEU A 9 6.24 -3.93 -8.96
C LEU A 9 7.69 -4.34 -8.58
N PRO A 10 8.41 -5.19 -9.33
CA PRO A 10 9.81 -5.50 -9.05
C PRO A 10 10.70 -4.26 -9.03
N LEU A 11 10.44 -3.27 -9.89
CA LEU A 11 11.16 -2.01 -9.90
C LEU A 11 10.88 -1.20 -8.61
N CYS A 12 9.63 -1.15 -8.17
CA CYS A 12 9.26 -0.48 -6.92
C CYS A 12 9.91 -1.17 -5.71
N VAL A 13 9.94 -2.51 -5.71
CA VAL A 13 10.59 -3.34 -4.68
C VAL A 13 12.10 -3.10 -4.68
N ALA A 14 12.75 -3.07 -5.84
CA ALA A 14 14.18 -2.74 -5.95
C ALA A 14 14.50 -1.37 -5.37
N VAL A 15 13.75 -0.34 -5.76
CA VAL A 15 13.91 1.01 -5.21
C VAL A 15 13.68 1.02 -3.70
N PHE A 16 12.66 0.31 -3.20
CA PHE A 16 12.40 0.21 -1.76
C PHE A 16 13.57 -0.45 -1.01
N ILE A 17 14.04 -1.62 -1.45
CA ILE A 17 15.18 -2.32 -0.84
C ILE A 17 16.40 -1.40 -0.81
N SER A 18 16.76 -0.81 -1.96
CA SER A 18 17.90 0.09 -2.06
C SER A 18 17.80 1.29 -1.10
N ILE A 19 16.61 1.87 -0.91
CA ILE A 19 16.42 3.00 0.01
C ILE A 19 16.45 2.54 1.48
N THR A 20 15.89 1.37 1.80
CA THR A 20 15.92 0.84 3.17
C THR A 20 17.32 0.46 3.63
N SER A 21 18.19 0.03 2.73
CA SER A 21 19.54 -0.46 3.03
C SER A 21 20.64 0.61 2.87
N ILE A 22 20.28 1.89 2.70
CA ILE A 22 21.25 2.97 2.43
C ILE A 22 22.37 2.96 3.47
N ASP A 23 23.59 2.73 2.98
CA ASP A 23 24.84 2.98 3.70
C ASP A 23 25.70 3.93 2.85
N LEU A 24 25.73 5.21 3.28
CA LEU A 24 26.46 6.27 2.59
C LEU A 24 27.98 6.11 2.70
N PHE A 25 28.47 5.37 3.69
CA PHE A 25 29.90 5.20 3.93
C PHE A 25 30.48 4.02 3.14
N HIS A 26 29.64 3.08 2.70
CA HIS A 26 30.05 1.90 1.93
C HIS A 26 29.17 1.70 0.68
N PRO A 27 29.25 2.60 -0.32
CA PRO A 27 28.32 2.59 -1.46
C PRO A 27 28.39 1.31 -2.30
N ILE A 28 29.58 0.73 -2.48
CA ILE A 28 29.74 -0.54 -3.22
C ILE A 28 29.05 -1.69 -2.47
N GLN A 29 29.29 -1.80 -1.17
CA GLN A 29 28.69 -2.83 -0.34
C GLN A 29 27.17 -2.68 -0.25
N TRP A 30 26.68 -1.45 -0.11
CA TRP A 30 25.25 -1.13 -0.16
C TRP A 30 24.59 -1.62 -1.46
N ILE A 31 25.18 -1.29 -2.62
CA ILE A 31 24.66 -1.70 -3.93
C ILE A 31 24.69 -3.22 -4.06
N THR A 32 25.83 -3.86 -3.76
CA THR A 32 25.98 -5.32 -3.87
C THR A 32 25.00 -6.05 -2.96
N ASN A 33 24.84 -5.61 -1.71
CA ASN A 33 23.88 -6.21 -0.76
C ASN A 33 22.44 -6.05 -1.25
N SER A 34 22.07 -4.86 -1.77
CA SER A 34 20.73 -4.61 -2.31
C SER A 34 20.42 -5.51 -3.51
N PHE A 35 21.40 -5.71 -4.41
CA PHE A 35 21.25 -6.63 -5.53
C PHE A 35 21.10 -8.09 -5.06
N ASN A 36 21.92 -8.53 -4.11
CA ASN A 36 21.82 -9.89 -3.56
C ASN A 36 20.46 -10.12 -2.88
N ASP A 37 19.96 -9.12 -2.15
CA ASP A 37 18.68 -9.19 -1.48
C ASP A 37 17.51 -9.37 -2.46
N LEU A 38 17.55 -8.69 -3.61
CA LEU A 38 16.52 -8.81 -4.65
C LEU A 38 16.30 -10.24 -5.16
N TYR A 39 17.34 -11.06 -5.18
CA TYR A 39 17.26 -12.46 -5.64
C TYR A 39 16.96 -13.46 -4.54
N THR A 40 16.77 -13.02 -3.30
CA THR A 40 16.48 -13.96 -2.22
C THR A 40 15.04 -14.49 -2.32
N SER A 41 14.83 -15.74 -1.92
CA SER A 41 13.53 -16.43 -1.97
C SER A 41 12.40 -15.67 -1.26
N TYR A 42 12.68 -15.02 -0.13
CA TYR A 42 11.67 -14.22 0.59
C TYR A 42 11.25 -12.96 -0.19
N VAL A 43 12.14 -12.31 -0.94
CA VAL A 43 11.78 -11.14 -1.78
C VAL A 43 10.93 -11.59 -2.96
N ILE A 44 11.29 -12.72 -3.59
CA ILE A 44 10.50 -13.30 -4.69
C ILE A 44 9.09 -13.64 -4.17
N PHE A 45 8.98 -14.26 -3.00
CA PHE A 45 7.70 -14.51 -2.35
C PHE A 45 6.91 -13.22 -2.07
N CYS A 46 7.57 -12.18 -1.54
CA CYS A 46 6.93 -10.88 -1.31
C CYS A 46 6.44 -10.26 -2.61
N ILE A 47 7.19 -10.34 -3.72
CA ILE A 47 6.76 -9.84 -5.04
C ILE A 47 5.51 -10.58 -5.52
N LEU A 48 5.45 -11.90 -5.38
CA LEU A 48 4.27 -12.70 -5.73
C LEU A 48 3.06 -12.31 -4.87
N LEU A 49 3.23 -12.21 -3.56
CA LEU A 49 2.17 -11.82 -2.64
C LEU A 49 1.67 -10.39 -2.92
N LEU A 50 2.59 -9.44 -3.14
CA LEU A 50 2.26 -8.06 -3.50
C LEU A 50 1.56 -7.98 -4.87
N SER A 51 1.88 -8.89 -5.81
CA SER A 51 1.16 -8.98 -7.09
C SER A 51 -0.30 -9.38 -6.89
N VAL A 52 -0.57 -10.35 -5.99
CA VAL A 52 -1.92 -10.73 -5.60
C VAL A 52 -2.63 -9.56 -4.90
N VAL A 53 -1.94 -8.85 -4.00
CA VAL A 53 -2.49 -7.66 -3.32
C VAL A 53 -2.91 -6.60 -4.35
N ILE A 54 -2.05 -6.28 -5.33
CA ILE A 54 -2.38 -5.32 -6.39
C ILE A 54 -3.59 -5.81 -7.18
N LEU A 55 -3.66 -7.09 -7.55
CA LEU A 55 -4.80 -7.64 -8.27
C LEU A 55 -6.10 -7.44 -7.49
N VAL A 56 -6.12 -7.83 -6.21
CA VAL A 56 -7.30 -7.71 -5.34
C VAL A 56 -7.74 -6.25 -5.20
N ILE A 57 -6.81 -5.34 -4.92
CA ILE A 57 -7.11 -3.90 -4.82
C ILE A 57 -7.72 -3.37 -6.12
N ASN A 58 -7.19 -3.74 -7.29
CA ASN A 58 -7.74 -3.30 -8.55
C ASN A 58 -9.15 -3.84 -8.78
N VAL A 59 -9.43 -5.11 -8.44
CA VAL A 59 -10.79 -5.68 -8.53
C VAL A 59 -11.78 -4.89 -7.68
N PHE A 60 -11.42 -4.58 -6.43
CA PHE A 60 -12.27 -3.76 -5.58
C PHE A 60 -12.47 -2.35 -6.16
N ASN A 61 -11.40 -1.68 -6.61
CA ASN A 61 -11.51 -0.32 -7.17
C ASN A 61 -12.37 -0.25 -8.44
N VAL A 62 -12.26 -1.23 -9.34
CA VAL A 62 -13.06 -1.30 -10.60
C VAL A 62 -14.55 -1.22 -10.32
N GLN A 63 -15.03 -1.86 -9.26
CA GLN A 63 -16.46 -1.88 -8.91
C GLN A 63 -17.01 -0.51 -8.49
N PHE A 64 -16.15 0.41 -8.06
CA PHE A 64 -16.57 1.73 -7.56
C PHE A 64 -16.27 2.87 -8.53
N HIS A 65 -15.63 2.58 -9.67
CA HIS A 65 -15.31 3.59 -10.67
C HIS A 65 -16.58 4.14 -11.32
N ALA A 66 -16.64 5.47 -11.43
CA ALA A 66 -17.78 6.19 -12.00
C ALA A 66 -17.32 7.22 -13.03
N VAL A 67 -18.08 7.34 -14.11
CA VAL A 67 -17.88 8.36 -15.15
C VAL A 67 -18.54 9.69 -14.78
N VAL A 68 -19.37 9.70 -13.75
CA VAL A 68 -20.00 10.90 -13.19
C VAL A 68 -19.46 11.13 -11.78
N PRO A 69 -18.98 12.34 -11.43
CA PRO A 69 -18.48 12.61 -10.10
C PRO A 69 -19.64 12.62 -9.09
N SER A 70 -19.44 12.00 -7.93
CA SER A 70 -20.39 12.10 -6.83
C SER A 70 -20.16 13.40 -6.04
N ILE A 71 -21.03 14.39 -6.26
CA ILE A 71 -20.99 15.65 -5.52
C ILE A 71 -21.97 15.54 -4.35
N HIS A 72 -21.43 15.57 -3.12
CA HIS A 72 -22.24 15.52 -1.91
C HIS A 72 -22.72 16.92 -1.55
N CYS A 73 -24.04 17.13 -1.48
CA CYS A 73 -24.62 18.42 -1.14
C CYS A 73 -24.49 18.77 0.35
N SER A 74 -24.21 17.79 1.23
CA SER A 74 -24.06 18.00 2.68
C SER A 74 -23.01 17.08 3.31
N ARG A 75 -22.48 17.48 4.48
CA ARG A 75 -21.53 16.65 5.25
C ARG A 75 -22.17 15.35 5.76
N LEU A 76 -23.46 15.38 6.08
CA LEU A 76 -24.21 14.19 6.48
C LEU A 76 -24.35 13.20 5.33
N ALA A 77 -24.57 13.67 4.10
CA ALA A 77 -24.59 12.80 2.92
C ALA A 77 -23.24 12.13 2.68
N LEU A 78 -22.13 12.84 2.93
CA LEU A 78 -20.78 12.25 2.87
C LEU A 78 -20.59 11.16 3.93
N ILE A 79 -20.96 11.42 5.18
CA ILE A 79 -20.86 10.45 6.28
C ILE A 79 -21.74 9.22 6.01
N SER A 80 -22.98 9.44 5.55
CA SER A 80 -23.90 8.36 5.17
C SER A 80 -23.31 7.47 4.08
N LYS A 81 -22.59 8.03 3.12
CA LYS A 81 -21.92 7.25 2.07
C LYS A 81 -20.74 6.45 2.63
N ILE A 82 -19.95 7.02 3.54
CA ILE A 82 -18.81 6.32 4.17
C ILE A 82 -19.30 5.12 5.01
N ILE A 83 -20.43 5.26 5.71
CA ILE A 83 -21.01 4.20 6.55
C ILE A 83 -21.73 3.12 5.72
N HIS A 84 -21.95 3.36 4.42
CA HIS A 84 -22.61 2.39 3.56
C HIS A 84 -21.90 1.03 3.58
N PRO A 85 -22.61 -0.11 3.76
CA PRO A 85 -21.98 -1.42 3.98
C PRO A 85 -20.94 -1.81 2.92
N GLN A 86 -21.21 -1.52 1.65
CA GLN A 86 -20.26 -1.78 0.56
C GLN A 86 -18.95 -0.99 0.71
N GLN A 87 -19.03 0.26 1.21
CA GLN A 87 -17.85 1.12 1.42
C GLN A 87 -17.06 0.71 2.66
N VAL A 88 -17.76 0.20 3.68
CA VAL A 88 -17.13 -0.41 4.85
C VAL A 88 -16.36 -1.66 4.43
N ILE A 89 -16.95 -2.56 3.62
CA ILE A 89 -16.27 -3.74 3.09
C ILE A 89 -15.05 -3.33 2.26
N HIS A 90 -15.18 -2.34 1.37
CA HIS A 90 -14.07 -1.80 0.59
C HIS A 90 -12.93 -1.29 1.48
N SER A 91 -13.26 -0.59 2.57
CA SER A 91 -12.28 -0.04 3.51
C SER A 91 -11.61 -1.10 4.36
N ILE A 92 -12.34 -2.12 4.81
CA ILE A 92 -11.79 -3.28 5.52
C ILE A 92 -10.85 -4.07 4.59
N ALA A 93 -11.27 -4.32 3.34
CA ALA A 93 -10.44 -5.01 2.35
C ALA A 93 -9.11 -4.26 2.12
N HIS A 94 -9.17 -2.94 1.94
CA HIS A 94 -7.95 -2.13 1.79
C HIS A 94 -7.09 -2.11 3.06
N ALA A 95 -7.68 -2.10 4.26
CA ALA A 95 -6.92 -2.21 5.51
C ALA A 95 -6.15 -3.55 5.58
N VAL A 96 -6.81 -4.67 5.28
CA VAL A 96 -6.16 -5.99 5.24
C VAL A 96 -5.05 -6.03 4.19
N MET A 97 -5.30 -5.51 2.99
CA MET A 97 -4.29 -5.44 1.94
C MET A 97 -3.12 -4.55 2.33
N GLY A 98 -3.37 -3.42 3.00
CA GLY A 98 -2.32 -2.53 3.51
C GLY A 98 -1.46 -3.18 4.59
N MET A 99 -2.07 -3.98 5.48
CA MET A 99 -1.35 -4.79 6.46
C MET A 99 -0.44 -5.83 5.79
N LEU A 100 -0.89 -6.49 4.73
CA LEU A 100 -0.07 -7.43 3.95
C LEU A 100 1.10 -6.73 3.26
N VAL A 101 0.90 -5.52 2.72
CA VAL A 101 2.01 -4.72 2.16
C VAL A 101 3.03 -4.38 3.23
N ALA A 102 2.58 -3.95 4.42
CA ALA A 102 3.47 -3.64 5.53
C ALA A 102 4.20 -4.87 6.07
N TRP A 103 3.56 -6.04 6.09
CA TRP A 103 4.22 -7.31 6.39
C TRP A 103 5.36 -7.58 5.41
N CYS A 104 5.11 -7.50 4.10
CA CYS A 104 6.16 -7.67 3.08
C CYS A 104 7.28 -6.65 3.27
N ALA A 105 6.96 -5.39 3.51
CA ALA A 105 7.94 -4.33 3.75
C ALA A 105 8.80 -4.62 4.99
N ALA A 106 8.20 -5.11 6.08
CA ALA A 106 8.89 -5.48 7.30
C ALA A 106 9.84 -6.67 7.09
N VAL A 107 9.39 -7.70 6.36
CA VAL A 107 10.23 -8.86 6.00
C VAL A 107 11.41 -8.44 5.12
N MET A 108 11.18 -7.56 4.14
CA MET A 108 12.23 -7.06 3.25
C MET A 108 13.22 -6.12 3.95
N THR A 109 12.77 -5.34 4.94
CA THR A 109 13.62 -4.46 5.75
C THR A 109 14.56 -5.25 6.68
N LYS A 110 14.13 -6.45 7.12
CA LYS A 110 14.86 -7.34 8.05
C LYS A 110 15.09 -6.70 9.43
N GLY A 111 15.98 -7.30 10.22
CA GLY A 111 16.40 -6.78 11.51
C GLY A 111 15.27 -6.78 12.53
N LYS A 112 15.10 -5.64 13.22
CA LYS A 112 14.14 -5.46 14.31
C LYS A 112 12.68 -5.56 13.86
N PHE A 113 12.40 -5.56 12.56
CA PHE A 113 11.03 -5.61 12.02
C PHE A 113 10.63 -6.99 11.49
N LEU A 114 11.51 -7.99 11.55
CA LEU A 114 11.32 -9.23 10.77
C LEU A 114 10.19 -10.13 11.31
N PHE A 115 10.14 -10.35 12.62
CA PHE A 115 9.22 -11.31 13.24
C PHE A 115 8.32 -10.65 14.27
N LEU A 116 7.08 -11.14 14.38
CA LEU A 116 6.14 -10.72 15.42
C LEU A 116 6.56 -11.18 16.82
N SER A 117 7.28 -12.29 16.93
CA SER A 117 7.81 -12.81 18.19
C SER A 117 9.33 -12.75 18.21
N MET A 118 9.88 -12.53 19.40
CA MET A 118 11.31 -12.53 19.67
C MET A 118 11.59 -13.23 21.01
N PRO A 119 12.77 -13.82 21.22
CA PRO A 119 13.15 -14.33 22.53
C PRO A 119 13.17 -13.16 23.52
N CYS A 120 12.56 -13.34 24.70
CA CYS A 120 12.64 -12.34 25.75
C CYS A 120 14.10 -12.18 26.21
N THR A 121 14.54 -10.95 26.46
CA THR A 121 15.85 -10.74 27.09
C THR A 121 15.80 -11.24 28.53
N ALA A 122 16.65 -12.21 28.87
CA ALA A 122 16.66 -12.82 30.21
C ALA A 122 16.99 -11.76 31.27
N THR A 123 16.10 -11.55 32.23
CA THR A 123 16.42 -10.84 33.46
C THR A 123 17.33 -11.72 34.30
N THR A 124 18.43 -11.16 34.80
CA THR A 124 19.45 -11.80 35.66
C THR A 124 18.92 -12.32 37.01
N THR A 125 17.61 -12.40 37.21
CA THR A 125 16.96 -12.66 38.50
C THR A 125 15.93 -13.79 38.49
N GLU A 126 15.67 -14.47 37.36
CA GLU A 126 14.84 -15.68 37.38
C GLU A 126 15.72 -16.93 37.43
N SER A 127 15.62 -17.65 38.55
CA SER A 127 16.34 -18.88 38.84
C SER A 127 16.26 -19.89 37.69
N ALA A 128 17.39 -20.51 37.38
CA ALA A 128 17.65 -21.47 36.30
C ALA A 128 16.82 -22.79 36.32
N ALA A 129 15.66 -22.81 36.95
CA ALA A 129 14.83 -24.01 37.11
C ALA A 129 13.61 -24.08 36.16
N ASP A 130 13.14 -22.95 35.60
CA ASP A 130 12.04 -22.91 34.62
C ASP A 130 12.49 -22.23 33.32
N ALA A 131 13.49 -22.82 32.66
CA ALA A 131 13.97 -22.38 31.35
C ALA A 131 13.01 -22.76 30.21
N THR A 132 11.71 -22.45 30.34
CA THR A 132 10.85 -22.37 29.17
C THR A 132 11.28 -21.13 28.38
N LEU A 133 11.66 -21.32 27.11
CA LEU A 133 12.05 -20.24 26.20
C LEU A 133 10.89 -19.26 26.04
N HIS A 134 10.81 -18.25 26.91
CA HIS A 134 9.72 -17.29 26.90
C HIS A 134 9.80 -16.42 25.63
N THR A 135 8.67 -16.37 24.91
CA THR A 135 8.51 -15.57 23.70
C THR A 135 7.88 -14.22 24.04
N CYS A 136 8.53 -13.16 23.61
CA CYS A 136 8.10 -11.77 23.78
C CYS A 136 7.52 -11.24 22.47
N LEU A 137 6.59 -10.30 22.59
CA LEU A 137 6.00 -9.59 21.45
C LEU A 137 7.01 -8.56 20.91
N ASN A 138 7.28 -8.61 19.61
CA ASN A 138 8.02 -7.57 18.92
C ASN A 138 7.09 -6.41 18.54
N GLU A 139 7.07 -5.37 19.37
CA GLU A 139 6.22 -4.20 19.16
C GLU A 139 6.55 -3.43 17.87
N TYR A 140 7.81 -3.45 17.40
CA TYR A 140 8.20 -2.79 16.15
C TYR A 140 7.50 -3.42 14.93
N HIS A 141 7.43 -4.75 14.89
CA HIS A 141 6.74 -5.46 13.83
C HIS A 141 5.22 -5.21 13.90
N LEU A 142 4.63 -5.30 15.10
CA LEU A 142 3.22 -5.00 15.32
C LEU A 142 2.85 -3.58 14.88
N PHE A 143 3.69 -2.59 15.22
CA PHE A 143 3.49 -1.20 14.85
C PHE A 143 3.41 -1.04 13.32
N LEU A 144 4.33 -1.66 12.57
CA LEU A 144 4.31 -1.62 11.10
C LEU A 144 3.05 -2.26 10.51
N LEU A 145 2.59 -3.39 11.04
CA LEU A 145 1.36 -4.05 10.56
C LEU A 145 0.13 -3.15 10.76
N LEU A 146 -0.01 -2.56 11.95
CA LEU A 146 -1.09 -1.65 12.27
C LEU A 146 -1.02 -0.36 11.46
N LEU A 147 0.19 0.15 11.20
CA LEU A 147 0.42 1.28 10.29
C LEU A 147 -0.06 0.92 8.88
N GLY A 148 0.31 -0.25 8.35
CA GLY A 148 -0.16 -0.73 7.05
C GLY A 148 -1.69 -0.78 6.97
N ALA A 149 -2.35 -1.32 8.00
CA ALA A 149 -3.80 -1.36 8.08
C ALA A 149 -4.42 0.06 8.10
N PHE A 150 -3.86 0.96 8.90
CA PHE A 150 -4.29 2.35 8.98
C PHE A 150 -4.11 3.09 7.64
N MET A 151 -2.99 2.88 6.96
CA MET A 151 -2.69 3.45 5.64
C MET A 151 -3.69 2.94 4.59
N GLY A 152 -3.96 1.64 4.58
CA GLY A 152 -4.92 1.04 3.67
C GLY A 152 -6.34 1.55 3.87
N TYR A 153 -6.79 1.62 5.12
CA TYR A 153 -8.07 2.21 5.48
C TYR A 153 -8.16 3.69 5.05
N SER A 154 -7.12 4.47 5.36
CA SER A 154 -7.07 5.90 5.05
C SER A 154 -7.07 6.16 3.53
N TYR A 155 -6.37 5.31 2.76
CA TYR A 155 -6.43 5.34 1.30
C TYR A 155 -7.86 5.09 0.80
N SER A 156 -8.56 4.07 1.30
CA SER A 156 -9.95 3.79 0.91
C SER A 156 -10.89 4.96 1.21
N LEU A 157 -10.77 5.56 2.39
CA LEU A 157 -11.56 6.75 2.73
C LEU A 157 -11.27 7.91 1.76
N ARG A 158 -10.00 8.20 1.51
CA ARG A 158 -9.60 9.27 0.57
C ARG A 158 -10.03 8.97 -0.86
N TYR A 159 -10.03 7.70 -1.25
CA TYR A 159 -10.51 7.25 -2.56
C TYR A 159 -11.96 7.68 -2.80
N LEU A 160 -12.80 7.59 -1.77
CA LEU A 160 -14.21 8.01 -1.82
C LEU A 160 -14.39 9.52 -1.62
N VAL A 161 -13.70 10.12 -0.64
CA VAL A 161 -13.88 11.53 -0.27
C VAL A 161 -13.32 12.47 -1.36
N ASN A 162 -12.17 12.14 -1.94
CA ASN A 162 -11.52 12.95 -2.97
C ASN A 162 -11.96 12.56 -4.39
N ASN A 163 -12.98 11.71 -4.54
CA ASN A 163 -13.48 11.20 -5.82
C ASN A 163 -12.36 10.59 -6.70
N LEU A 164 -11.44 9.82 -6.12
CA LEU A 164 -10.44 9.09 -6.93
C LEU A 164 -11.08 8.00 -7.80
N ASN A 165 -12.31 7.63 -7.49
CA ASN A 165 -13.15 6.76 -8.29
C ASN A 165 -13.67 7.42 -9.59
N TYR A 166 -13.59 8.75 -9.72
CA TYR A 166 -14.01 9.47 -10.92
C TYR A 166 -12.98 9.34 -12.05
N LEU A 167 -13.45 8.94 -13.24
CA LEU A 167 -12.63 8.81 -14.45
C LEU A 167 -12.93 9.97 -15.44
N PRO A 168 -12.21 11.10 -15.34
CA PRO A 168 -12.36 12.16 -16.32
C PRO A 168 -11.69 11.80 -17.65
N PHE A 169 -12.42 11.95 -18.74
CA PHE A 169 -11.87 11.88 -20.09
C PHE A 169 -10.98 13.10 -20.35
N PRO A 170 -9.72 12.91 -20.76
CA PRO A 170 -8.83 14.03 -21.03
C PRO A 170 -9.28 14.77 -22.29
N ALA A 171 -9.34 16.11 -22.21
CA ALA A 171 -9.64 16.95 -23.38
C ALA A 171 -8.54 16.87 -24.46
N ILE A 172 -7.29 16.66 -24.05
CA ILE A 172 -6.13 16.50 -24.96
C ILE A 172 -5.67 15.05 -24.93
N GLN A 173 -5.69 14.40 -26.08
CA GLN A 173 -5.20 13.03 -26.25
C GLN A 173 -3.68 13.03 -26.29
N GLN A 174 -3.05 12.20 -25.44
CA GLN A 174 -1.60 12.03 -25.36
C GLN A 174 -1.28 10.54 -25.31
N TYR A 175 -0.12 10.15 -25.85
CA TYR A 175 0.37 8.78 -25.75
C TYR A 175 0.50 8.33 -24.28
N LYS A 176 0.07 7.09 -23.99
CA LYS A 176 0.03 6.50 -22.64
C LYS A 176 1.33 6.67 -21.86
N TYR A 177 2.46 6.37 -22.52
CA TYR A 177 3.79 6.47 -21.91
C TYR A 177 4.15 7.89 -21.49
N LEU A 178 3.88 8.90 -22.34
CA LEU A 178 4.16 10.30 -22.01
C LEU A 178 3.32 10.78 -20.83
N ARG A 179 2.03 10.40 -20.79
CA ARG A 179 1.12 10.71 -19.69
C ARG A 179 1.59 10.09 -18.38
N PHE A 180 2.02 8.83 -18.41
CA PHE A 180 2.57 8.13 -17.25
C PHE A 180 3.87 8.79 -16.76
N ARG A 181 4.85 8.97 -17.64
CA ARG A 181 6.16 9.56 -17.31
C ARG A 181 6.04 10.96 -16.72
N ARG A 182 5.15 11.80 -17.25
CA ARG A 182 4.91 13.16 -16.72
C ARG A 182 4.26 13.14 -15.34
N SER A 183 3.39 12.18 -15.08
CA SER A 183 2.63 12.09 -13.82
C SER A 183 3.44 11.44 -12.69
N LEU A 184 4.41 10.60 -13.02
CA LEU A 184 5.20 9.84 -12.06
C LEU A 184 5.95 10.69 -10.99
N PRO A 185 6.67 11.77 -11.32
CA PRO A 185 7.36 12.57 -10.30
C PRO A 185 6.39 13.34 -9.38
N LEU A 186 5.27 13.81 -9.94
CA LEU A 186 4.20 14.43 -9.16
C LEU A 186 3.59 13.43 -8.18
N LEU A 187 3.38 12.20 -8.65
CA LEU A 187 2.89 11.10 -7.83
C LEU A 187 3.89 10.73 -6.73
N ALA A 188 5.18 10.65 -7.04
CA ALA A 188 6.24 10.40 -6.05
C ALA A 188 6.26 11.45 -4.95
N LYS A 189 6.19 12.73 -5.31
CA LYS A 189 6.10 13.84 -4.35
C LYS A 189 4.83 13.72 -3.50
N HIS A 190 3.69 13.45 -4.12
CA HIS A 190 2.41 13.32 -3.42
C HIS A 190 2.44 12.18 -2.40
N SER A 191 2.85 10.97 -2.80
CA SER A 191 2.95 9.79 -1.93
C SER A 191 3.93 10.00 -0.78
N CYS A 192 5.06 10.68 -1.04
CA CYS A 192 6.06 11.01 -0.03
C CYS A 192 5.49 11.90 1.09
N VAL A 193 4.85 13.01 0.70
CA VAL A 193 4.25 13.96 1.64
C VAL A 193 3.07 13.32 2.36
N GLU A 194 2.23 12.59 1.64
CA GLU A 194 1.07 11.92 2.22
C GLU A 194 1.47 10.84 3.21
N SER A 195 2.47 10.00 2.89
CA SER A 195 3.02 9.00 3.82
C SER A 195 3.45 9.65 5.13
N PHE A 196 4.16 10.78 5.05
CA PHE A 196 4.63 11.50 6.23
C PHE A 196 3.47 11.97 7.12
N TYR A 197 2.43 12.56 6.52
CA TYR A 197 1.23 12.98 7.26
C TYR A 197 0.52 11.81 7.93
N MET A 198 0.45 10.66 7.26
CA MET A 198 -0.22 9.49 7.82
C MET A 198 0.58 8.83 8.92
N VAL A 199 1.91 8.73 8.80
CA VAL A 199 2.77 8.25 9.88
C VAL A 199 2.60 9.14 11.11
N ARG A 200 2.65 10.48 10.94
CA ARG A 200 2.41 11.41 12.04
C ARG A 200 1.05 11.17 12.72
N ASN A 201 -0.01 11.04 11.92
CA ASN A 201 -1.36 10.82 12.46
C ASN A 201 -1.47 9.44 13.14
N PHE A 202 -0.82 8.42 12.59
CA PHE A 202 -0.80 7.08 13.16
C PHE A 202 0.00 7.03 14.46
N CYS A 203 1.14 7.71 14.55
CA CYS A 203 1.89 7.86 15.80
C CYS A 203 1.00 8.45 16.91
N ALA A 204 0.25 9.52 16.60
CA ALA A 204 -0.71 10.08 17.55
C ALA A 204 -1.80 9.06 17.95
N ALA A 205 -2.38 8.34 16.98
CA ALA A 205 -3.39 7.32 17.26
C ALA A 205 -2.83 6.14 18.09
N TYR A 206 -1.62 5.68 17.79
CA TYR A 206 -0.95 4.58 18.49
C TYR A 206 -0.56 4.98 19.91
N TYR A 207 -0.16 6.23 20.14
CA TYR A 207 0.07 6.75 21.48
C TYR A 207 -1.18 6.64 22.38
N PHE A 208 -2.38 6.96 21.86
CA PHE A 208 -3.61 6.89 22.64
C PHE A 208 -4.23 5.48 22.71
N PHE A 209 -4.14 4.70 21.64
CA PHE A 209 -4.90 3.45 21.48
C PHE A 209 -4.04 2.20 21.29
N GLY A 210 -2.72 2.31 21.17
CA GLY A 210 -1.80 1.21 20.85
C GLY A 210 -1.78 0.09 21.89
N TYR A 211 -2.08 0.41 23.15
CA TYR A 211 -2.24 -0.59 24.22
C TYR A 211 -3.31 -1.65 23.88
N ILE A 212 -4.39 -1.26 23.20
CA ILE A 212 -5.52 -2.16 22.90
C ILE A 212 -5.09 -3.34 22.01
N PRO A 213 -4.60 -3.13 20.76
CA PRO A 213 -4.18 -4.24 19.92
C PRO A 213 -2.98 -5.01 20.49
N ARG A 214 -2.08 -4.32 21.20
CA ARG A 214 -0.92 -4.93 21.85
C ARG A 214 -1.33 -5.97 22.88
N THR A 215 -2.15 -5.58 23.86
CA THR A 215 -2.64 -6.49 24.89
C THR A 215 -3.46 -7.63 24.33
N TRP A 216 -4.33 -7.36 23.36
CA TRP A 216 -5.13 -8.39 22.71
C TRP A 216 -4.26 -9.46 22.03
N ILE A 217 -3.18 -9.08 21.33
CA ILE A 217 -2.24 -10.03 20.71
C ILE A 217 -1.46 -10.79 21.79
N MET A 218 -0.98 -10.09 22.82
CA MET A 218 -0.26 -10.73 23.92
C MET A 218 -1.09 -11.82 24.60
N THR A 219 -2.36 -11.51 24.92
CA THR A 219 -3.26 -12.48 25.56
C THR A 219 -3.62 -13.63 24.63
N THR A 220 -3.83 -13.36 23.35
CA THR A 220 -4.27 -14.39 22.39
C THR A 220 -3.14 -15.34 22.01
N MET A 221 -1.91 -14.83 21.86
CA MET A 221 -0.73 -15.60 21.44
C MET A 221 0.14 -16.05 22.61
N ASN A 222 -0.25 -15.75 23.85
CA ASN A 222 0.52 -16.00 25.08
C ASN A 222 1.93 -15.38 25.06
N PHE A 223 2.08 -14.19 24.47
CA PHE A 223 3.34 -13.45 24.50
C PHE A 223 3.49 -12.64 25.79
N ARG A 224 4.74 -12.48 26.25
CA ARG A 224 5.09 -11.57 27.34
C ARG A 224 5.56 -10.21 26.80
N ALA A 225 5.47 -9.18 27.65
CA ALA A 225 6.12 -7.91 27.40
C ALA A 225 7.59 -8.02 27.84
N ASP A 226 8.51 -7.51 27.03
CA ASP A 226 9.91 -7.41 27.44
C ASP A 226 10.06 -6.19 28.37
N SER A 227 10.48 -6.42 29.62
CA SER A 227 10.66 -5.35 30.61
C SER A 227 11.89 -4.47 30.35
N ASN A 228 12.82 -4.91 29.50
CA ASN A 228 14.07 -4.20 29.22
C ASN A 228 13.97 -3.25 28.02
N LEU A 229 12.88 -3.32 27.24
CA LEU A 229 12.65 -2.45 26.08
C LEU A 229 11.61 -1.37 26.40
N PRO A 230 11.84 -0.11 25.97
CA PRO A 230 10.83 0.93 26.12
C PRO A 230 9.62 0.59 25.27
N LEU A 231 8.43 0.70 25.87
CA LEU A 231 7.18 0.45 25.17
C LEU A 231 6.95 1.50 24.08
N LEU A 232 6.43 1.06 22.92
CA LEU A 232 6.16 1.93 21.78
C LEU A 232 4.90 2.80 21.96
N ASP A 233 4.18 2.71 23.09
CA ASP A 233 3.09 3.61 23.46
C ASP A 233 3.59 4.86 24.24
N THR A 234 4.90 4.97 24.47
CA THR A 234 5.53 6.12 25.13
C THR A 234 6.17 7.09 24.13
N VAL A 235 6.24 8.38 24.47
CA VAL A 235 6.87 9.40 23.59
C VAL A 235 8.32 9.03 23.25
N ALA A 236 9.06 8.46 24.21
CA ALA A 236 10.44 8.02 23.98
C ALA A 236 10.53 6.86 22.98
N GLY A 237 9.60 5.90 23.02
CA GLY A 237 9.53 4.79 22.08
C GLY A 237 9.13 5.23 20.66
N LEU A 238 8.16 6.15 20.53
CA LEU A 238 7.73 6.65 19.21
C LEU A 238 8.76 7.56 18.53
N LEU A 239 9.65 8.21 19.28
CA LEU A 239 10.70 9.09 18.73
C LEU A 239 11.96 8.33 18.26
N ASP A 240 11.90 6.99 18.16
CA ASP A 240 12.95 6.21 17.49
C ASP A 240 13.01 6.58 15.99
N LEU A 241 14.08 7.26 15.60
CA LEU A 241 14.29 7.72 14.22
C LEU A 241 14.32 6.56 13.22
N SER A 242 14.81 5.38 13.64
CA SER A 242 14.80 4.19 12.78
C SER A 242 13.38 3.71 12.55
N LEU A 243 12.55 3.65 13.59
CA LEU A 243 11.14 3.30 13.46
C LEU A 243 10.41 4.29 12.54
N LEU A 244 10.59 5.59 12.74
CA LEU A 244 9.93 6.62 11.93
C LEU A 244 10.37 6.58 10.47
N TYR A 245 11.66 6.37 10.21
CA TYR A 245 12.21 6.22 8.85
C TYR A 245 11.59 5.03 8.11
N HIS A 246 11.63 3.84 8.71
CA HIS A 246 11.09 2.63 8.09
C HIS A 246 9.56 2.66 7.97
N SER A 247 8.87 3.26 8.94
CA SER A 247 7.43 3.50 8.88
C SER A 247 7.04 4.40 7.71
N TRP A 248 7.78 5.51 7.53
CA TRP A 248 7.57 6.42 6.41
C TRP A 248 7.89 5.79 5.06
N LEU A 249 8.97 5.01 4.95
CA LEU A 249 9.28 4.27 3.74
C LEU A 249 8.25 3.20 3.42
N CYS A 250 7.76 2.46 4.42
CA CYS A 250 6.68 1.49 4.26
C CYS A 250 5.42 2.16 3.73
N GLY A 251 5.03 3.31 4.31
CA GLY A 251 3.90 4.10 3.84
C GLY A 251 4.10 4.65 2.42
N LEU A 252 5.31 5.11 2.10
CA LEU A 252 5.67 5.59 0.76
C LEU A 252 5.54 4.46 -0.27
N PHE A 253 6.08 3.28 0.04
CA PHE A 253 6.02 2.10 -0.82
C PHE A 253 4.58 1.66 -1.10
N LEU A 254 3.75 1.58 -0.06
CA LEU A 254 2.33 1.28 -0.18
C LEU A 254 1.60 2.28 -1.07
N LEU A 255 1.70 3.58 -0.77
CA LEU A 255 1.01 4.61 -1.54
C LEU A 255 1.51 4.68 -2.99
N MET A 256 2.82 4.56 -3.21
CA MET A 256 3.40 4.57 -4.55
C MET A 256 2.87 3.44 -5.42
N THR A 257 2.89 2.20 -4.91
CA THR A 257 2.41 1.05 -5.68
C THR A 257 0.92 1.16 -6.01
N TRP A 258 0.11 1.62 -5.05
CA TRP A 258 -1.33 1.75 -5.23
C TRP A 258 -1.70 2.89 -6.17
N TYR A 259 -1.06 4.05 -6.03
CA TYR A 259 -1.31 5.17 -6.93
C TYR A 259 -0.77 4.92 -8.34
N ILE A 260 0.33 4.17 -8.52
CA ILE A 260 0.78 3.73 -9.85
C ILE A 260 -0.30 2.86 -10.50
N ALA A 261 -0.87 1.90 -9.75
CA ALA A 261 -1.92 1.05 -10.26
C ALA A 261 -3.19 1.84 -10.64
N TRP A 262 -3.61 2.77 -9.78
CA TRP A 262 -4.72 3.69 -10.06
C TRP A 262 -4.46 4.57 -11.28
N LEU A 263 -3.26 5.15 -11.39
CA LEU A 263 -2.88 6.01 -12.51
C LEU A 263 -2.90 5.23 -13.83
N LEU A 264 -2.32 4.04 -13.86
CA LEU A 264 -2.35 3.17 -15.03
C LEU A 264 -3.79 2.81 -15.38
N PHE A 265 -4.61 2.45 -14.40
CA PHE A 265 -6.02 2.13 -14.65
C PHE A 265 -6.73 3.30 -15.32
N ARG A 266 -6.58 4.51 -14.76
CA ARG A 266 -7.14 5.72 -15.34
C ARG A 266 -6.62 6.00 -16.76
N ILE A 267 -5.33 5.83 -17.03
CA ILE A 267 -4.76 6.05 -18.37
C ILE A 267 -5.33 5.06 -19.39
N PHE A 268 -5.42 3.77 -19.04
CA PHE A 268 -5.92 2.73 -19.94
C PHE A 268 -7.44 2.82 -20.16
N SER A 269 -8.21 3.17 -19.13
CA SER A 269 -9.68 3.27 -19.24
C SER A 269 -10.16 4.56 -19.90
N THR A 270 -9.33 5.61 -19.96
CA THR A 270 -9.67 6.90 -20.60
C THR A 270 -9.03 7.09 -21.97
N GLU A 271 -8.61 6.00 -22.60
CA GLU A 271 -8.06 6.00 -23.96
C GLU A 271 -9.16 6.27 -25.00
N ALA A 272 -8.91 7.22 -25.89
CA ALA A 272 -9.77 7.44 -27.05
C ALA A 272 -9.62 6.27 -28.03
N HIS A 273 -10.76 5.66 -28.35
CA HIS A 273 -10.82 4.69 -29.44
C HIS A 273 -11.04 5.45 -30.74
N HIS A 274 -10.18 5.19 -31.73
CA HIS A 274 -10.33 5.76 -33.06
C HIS A 274 -11.17 4.81 -33.91
N PHE A 275 -12.32 5.27 -34.36
CA PHE A 275 -13.19 4.52 -35.26
C PHE A 275 -13.09 5.12 -36.66
N PRO A 276 -12.49 4.41 -37.63
CA PRO A 276 -12.42 4.91 -39.01
C PRO A 276 -13.83 4.98 -39.62
N VAL A 277 -14.02 5.94 -40.53
CA VAL A 277 -15.31 6.11 -41.25
C VAL A 277 -15.44 5.07 -42.37
N GLN A 278 -14.33 4.69 -42.99
CA GLN A 278 -14.27 3.65 -44.02
C GLN A 278 -13.24 2.59 -43.62
N PRO A 279 -13.55 1.30 -43.84
CA PRO A 279 -12.59 0.23 -43.59
C PRO A 279 -11.47 0.28 -44.64
N THR A 280 -10.23 0.19 -44.17
CA THR A 280 -9.07 -0.04 -45.04
C THR A 280 -9.01 -1.50 -45.48
N PHE A 281 -9.48 -2.42 -44.63
CA PHE A 281 -9.57 -3.85 -44.91
C PHE A 281 -10.97 -4.39 -44.59
N ALA A 282 -11.42 -5.40 -45.33
CA ALA A 282 -12.75 -6.00 -45.13
C ALA A 282 -12.96 -6.54 -43.71
N GLU A 283 -11.89 -6.96 -43.04
CA GLU A 283 -11.86 -7.45 -41.65
C GLU A 283 -12.10 -6.32 -40.62
N GLU A 284 -11.88 -5.06 -40.99
CA GLU A 284 -12.08 -3.87 -40.13
C GLU A 284 -13.46 -3.23 -40.30
N ALA A 285 -14.29 -3.76 -41.21
CA ALA A 285 -15.63 -3.22 -41.47
C ALA A 285 -16.51 -3.20 -40.20
N ASP A 286 -16.25 -4.13 -39.27
CA ASP A 286 -16.96 -4.28 -37.99
C ASP A 286 -16.56 -3.22 -36.95
N GLN A 287 -15.44 -2.53 -37.15
CA GLN A 287 -14.91 -1.52 -36.22
C GLN A 287 -15.12 -0.08 -36.73
N CYS A 288 -15.88 0.08 -37.81
CA CYS A 288 -16.14 1.39 -38.40
C CYS A 288 -17.23 2.16 -37.65
N LEU A 289 -17.10 3.49 -37.62
CA LEU A 289 -18.01 4.39 -36.92
C LEU A 289 -19.50 4.15 -37.25
N PRO A 290 -19.91 3.99 -38.53
CA PRO A 290 -21.33 3.76 -38.86
C PRO A 290 -21.88 2.46 -38.28
N LYS A 291 -21.05 1.41 -38.21
CA LYS A 291 -21.48 0.10 -37.74
C LYS A 291 -21.58 0.05 -36.22
N ILE A 292 -20.67 0.72 -35.51
CA ILE A 292 -20.68 0.83 -34.04
C ILE A 292 -21.83 1.72 -33.54
N LEU A 293 -22.14 2.81 -34.26
CA LEU A 293 -23.29 3.66 -33.92
C LEU A 293 -24.64 2.95 -34.15
N ASN A 294 -24.68 2.03 -35.12
CA ASN A 294 -25.87 1.24 -35.44
C ASN A 294 -25.99 -0.05 -34.60
N SER A 295 -24.88 -0.55 -34.04
CA SER A 295 -24.93 -1.60 -33.03
C SER A 295 -25.45 -1.00 -31.72
N ASN A 296 -26.53 -1.57 -31.17
CA ASN A 296 -27.01 -1.19 -29.85
C ASN A 296 -25.84 -1.18 -28.85
N PRO A 297 -25.73 -0.17 -27.98
CA PRO A 297 -24.61 -0.10 -27.05
C PRO A 297 -24.61 -1.37 -26.19
N PRO A 298 -23.45 -2.05 -26.02
CA PRO A 298 -23.38 -3.13 -25.06
C PRO A 298 -23.69 -2.57 -23.66
N PRO A 299 -24.36 -3.34 -22.79
CA PRO A 299 -24.51 -2.94 -21.39
C PRO A 299 -23.13 -2.73 -20.79
N LEU A 300 -22.93 -1.56 -20.18
CA LEU A 300 -21.74 -1.16 -19.43
C LEU A 300 -21.39 -2.16 -18.33
#